data_AF-A0A448ZGZ1-F1
#
_entry.id   AF-A0A448ZGZ1-F1
#
_cell.length_a   1.000
_cell.length_b   1.000
_cell.length_c   1.000
_cell.angle_alpha   90.00
_cell.angle_beta   90.00
_cell.angle_gamma   90.00
#
_symmetry.space_group_name_H-M   'P 1'
#
loop_
_entity.id
_entity.type
_entity.pdbx_description
1 polymer ?
#
loop_
_entity_poly.entity_id
_entity_poly.type
_entity_poly.pdbx_seq_one_letter_code
_entity_poly.pdbx_strand_id
1 'polypeptide(L)'
;MASHTARFLEKSVVPLLAKHPLQWSPSLRSGQVATASSSIGSTRWFSDDGPKKRIVKVKKKERKSAADTGRSRDLELLLGFLDAPKTKPPPADEEETARRETVRRNYTIGTFRKHNEENHEIACKLKLKKHAISMLPKRSNLKEWALKVDDKHPPRWRTIPAWTPPIPDFNPSDFMVTEE
;
A
#
# COMPACT_ATOMS: atom_id res chain seq x y z
N MET A 1 12.34 67.41 49.05
CA MET A 1 12.31 68.33 47.90
C MET A 1 12.46 67.52 46.63
N ALA A 2 11.70 67.90 45.60
CA ALA A 2 11.74 67.44 44.20
C ALA A 2 11.34 65.96 43.91
N SER A 3 10.05 65.83 43.67
CA SER A 3 9.40 64.89 42.76
C SER A 3 10.08 64.81 41.38
N HIS A 4 10.32 63.60 40.87
CA HIS A 4 10.48 63.38 39.43
C HIS A 4 9.70 62.16 38.94
N THR A 5 8.70 62.49 38.13
CA THR A 5 7.87 61.67 37.26
C THR A 5 8.60 61.37 35.94
N ALA A 6 8.61 60.11 35.50
CA ALA A 6 8.89 59.70 34.12
C ALA A 6 8.09 58.42 33.85
N ARG A 7 6.90 58.50 33.23
CA ARG A 7 6.63 58.49 31.77
C ARG A 7 7.18 57.27 31.03
N PHE A 8 6.30 56.28 30.89
CA PHE A 8 5.81 55.73 29.61
C PHE A 8 6.83 55.59 28.48
N LEU A 9 7.20 54.34 28.17
CA LEU A 9 7.48 53.94 26.78
C LEU A 9 6.91 52.53 26.55
N GLU A 10 5.75 52.49 25.92
CA GLU A 10 5.17 51.31 25.30
C GLU A 10 6.17 50.74 24.29
N LYS A 11 6.68 49.54 24.54
CA LYS A 11 7.31 48.73 23.51
C LYS A 11 6.22 47.89 22.88
N SER A 12 5.90 48.29 21.66
CA SER A 12 5.04 47.62 20.69
C SER A 12 5.34 46.12 20.61
N VAL A 13 4.31 45.32 20.86
CA VAL A 13 4.25 43.90 20.49
C VAL A 13 4.06 43.84 18.98
N VAL A 14 5.05 43.32 18.26
CA VAL A 14 4.95 43.02 16.83
C VAL A 14 4.60 41.53 16.68
N PRO A 15 3.39 41.15 16.24
CA PRO A 15 3.10 39.78 15.83
C PRO A 15 3.46 39.64 14.34
N LEU A 16 4.73 39.34 14.05
CA LEU A 16 5.16 38.87 12.74
C LEU A 16 5.46 37.37 12.83
N LEU A 17 4.44 36.54 12.65
CA LEU A 17 4.66 35.26 11.96
C LEU A 17 3.41 34.85 11.22
N ALA A 18 3.41 35.25 9.95
CA ALA A 18 2.41 34.93 8.96
C ALA A 18 2.26 33.40 8.83
N LYS A 19 1.01 32.96 8.88
CA LYS A 19 0.57 31.64 8.44
C LYS A 19 0.81 31.57 6.93
N HIS A 20 1.91 30.95 6.51
CA HIS A 20 2.04 30.53 5.11
C HIS A 20 1.14 29.30 4.90
N PRO A 21 0.11 29.37 4.03
CA PRO A 21 -0.49 28.15 3.52
C PRO A 21 0.59 27.41 2.72
N LEU A 22 0.87 26.17 3.10
CA LEU A 22 1.65 25.22 2.29
C LEU A 22 0.90 25.03 0.95
N GLN A 23 1.21 25.88 -0.02
CA GLN A 23 0.79 25.70 -1.39
C GLN A 23 1.58 24.52 -1.95
N TRP A 24 0.96 23.34 -1.89
CA TRP A 24 1.38 22.17 -2.65
C TRP A 24 1.26 22.53 -4.13
N SER A 25 2.38 22.87 -4.77
CA SER A 25 2.46 23.01 -6.22
C SER A 25 2.73 21.62 -6.81
N PRO A 26 1.83 21.05 -7.63
CA PRO A 26 2.16 19.87 -8.40
C PRO A 26 3.09 20.31 -9.52
N SER A 27 4.40 20.06 -9.36
CA SER A 27 5.33 20.12 -10.49
C SER A 27 4.98 18.98 -11.44
N LEU A 28 4.07 19.24 -12.37
CA LEU A 28 3.88 18.45 -13.59
C LEU A 28 5.17 18.59 -14.41
N ARG A 29 6.11 17.67 -14.19
CA ARG A 29 7.23 17.46 -15.10
C ARG A 29 6.67 16.76 -16.33
N SER A 30 6.43 17.53 -17.38
CA SER A 30 6.14 17.05 -18.73
C SER A 30 7.36 16.31 -19.28
N GLY A 31 7.49 15.04 -18.94
CA GLY A 31 8.34 14.10 -19.68
C GLY A 31 7.63 13.72 -20.97
N GLN A 32 8.02 14.34 -22.08
CA GLN A 32 7.71 13.83 -23.41
C GLN A 32 8.41 12.48 -23.57
N VAL A 33 7.64 11.40 -23.44
CA VAL A 33 8.04 10.07 -23.90
C VAL A 33 7.45 9.92 -25.30
N ALA A 34 8.33 9.84 -26.30
CA ALA A 34 7.96 9.51 -27.66
C ALA A 34 7.31 8.12 -27.69
N THR A 35 6.01 8.06 -27.94
CA THR A 35 5.28 6.83 -28.17
C THR A 35 5.37 6.47 -29.65
N ALA A 36 6.18 5.47 -29.95
CA ALA A 36 6.12 4.79 -31.23
C ALA A 36 4.75 4.08 -31.35
N SER A 37 4.00 4.47 -32.37
CA SER A 37 2.72 3.90 -32.75
C SER A 37 2.89 2.45 -33.21
N SER A 38 2.28 1.50 -32.50
CA SER A 38 1.83 0.25 -33.12
C SER A 38 0.48 -0.13 -32.53
N SER A 39 -0.45 -0.42 -33.43
CA SER A 39 -1.88 -0.56 -33.25
C SER A 39 -2.27 -1.76 -32.40
N ILE A 40 -2.93 -1.53 -31.26
CA ILE A 40 -3.68 -2.54 -30.53
C ILE A 40 -5.10 -2.01 -30.35
N GLY A 41 -6.07 -2.77 -30.88
CA GLY A 41 -7.47 -2.39 -31.02
C GLY A 41 -8.10 -1.96 -29.71
N SER A 42 -8.58 -0.71 -29.69
CA SER A 42 -9.45 -0.18 -28.65
C SER A 42 -10.80 -0.90 -28.73
N THR A 43 -11.01 -1.90 -27.86
CA THR A 43 -12.34 -2.44 -27.64
C THR A 43 -13.11 -1.43 -26.80
N ARG A 44 -13.95 -0.62 -27.46
CA ARG A 44 -14.92 0.29 -26.83
C ARG A 44 -16.01 -0.52 -26.13
N TRP A 45 -15.77 -0.89 -24.88
CA TRP A 45 -16.80 -1.43 -23.99
C TRP A 45 -17.44 -0.30 -23.22
N PHE A 46 -18.34 0.47 -23.83
CA PHE A 46 -19.39 1.25 -23.18
C PHE A 46 -20.14 1.99 -24.30
N SER A 47 -21.05 1.28 -24.97
CA SER A 47 -22.11 1.93 -25.72
C SER A 47 -23.16 2.39 -24.71
N ASP A 48 -23.35 3.71 -24.71
CA ASP A 48 -24.39 4.46 -24.04
C ASP A 48 -25.77 3.97 -24.52
N ASP A 49 -26.48 3.21 -23.69
CA ASP A 49 -27.83 2.71 -23.94
C ASP A 49 -28.67 3.10 -22.70
N GLY A 50 -29.49 4.14 -22.87
CA GLY A 50 -30.22 4.83 -21.80
C GLY A 50 -31.22 3.97 -20.99
N PRO A 51 -31.92 4.57 -20.00
CA PRO A 51 -32.60 3.83 -18.94
C PRO A 51 -33.86 3.11 -19.45
N LYS A 52 -33.80 1.78 -19.53
CA LYS A 52 -34.93 0.91 -19.89
C LYS A 52 -35.96 0.86 -18.75
N LYS A 53 -37.20 1.28 -19.05
CA LYS A 53 -38.35 1.26 -18.12
C LYS A 53 -38.69 -0.18 -17.67
N ARG A 54 -38.93 -0.34 -16.38
CA ARG A 54 -39.20 -1.60 -15.67
C ARG A 54 -40.62 -2.11 -15.95
N ILE A 55 -40.74 -3.21 -16.70
CA ILE A 55 -41.98 -4.00 -16.79
C ILE A 55 -41.91 -5.12 -15.75
N VAL A 56 -42.76 -5.06 -14.72
CA VAL A 56 -42.88 -6.12 -13.71
C VAL A 56 -43.77 -7.22 -14.27
N LYS A 57 -43.16 -8.30 -14.78
CA LYS A 57 -43.85 -9.59 -15.01
C LYS A 57 -43.57 -10.49 -13.81
N VAL A 58 -44.60 -10.72 -12.99
CA VAL A 58 -44.58 -11.73 -11.92
C VAL A 58 -44.53 -13.10 -12.60
N LYS A 59 -43.34 -13.71 -12.63
CA LYS A 59 -43.17 -15.12 -13.01
C LYS A 59 -43.26 -15.99 -11.75
N LYS A 60 -44.29 -16.83 -11.73
CA LYS A 60 -44.48 -17.97 -10.82
C LYS A 60 -43.21 -18.83 -10.86
N LYS A 61 -42.55 -18.99 -9.71
CA LYS A 61 -41.30 -19.77 -9.57
C LYS A 61 -41.66 -21.26 -9.52
N GLU A 62 -41.55 -21.95 -10.65
CA GLU A 62 -41.45 -23.41 -10.65
C GLU A 62 -40.15 -23.82 -9.96
N ARG A 63 -40.27 -24.72 -8.97
CA ARG A 63 -39.12 -25.34 -8.31
C ARG A 63 -38.46 -26.28 -9.32
N LYS A 64 -37.30 -25.87 -9.86
CA LYS A 64 -36.43 -26.79 -10.60
C LYS A 64 -35.96 -27.88 -9.64
N SER A 65 -36.28 -29.13 -9.95
CA SER A 65 -35.63 -30.30 -9.36
C SER A 65 -34.11 -30.18 -9.58
N ALA A 66 -33.33 -30.52 -8.57
CA ALA A 66 -31.87 -30.50 -8.64
C ALA A 66 -31.43 -31.37 -9.83
N ALA A 67 -30.79 -30.75 -10.81
CA ALA A 67 -30.12 -31.47 -11.87
C ALA A 67 -28.90 -32.13 -11.24
N ASP A 68 -28.91 -33.45 -11.14
CA ASP A 68 -27.80 -34.26 -10.67
C ASP A 68 -26.65 -34.08 -11.67
N THR A 69 -25.71 -33.15 -11.38
CA THR A 69 -24.70 -32.74 -12.37
C THR A 69 -23.60 -33.79 -12.60
N GLY A 70 -23.75 -35.00 -12.06
CA GLY A 70 -22.72 -36.05 -12.10
C GLY A 70 -21.43 -35.64 -11.38
N ARG A 71 -21.48 -34.57 -10.57
CA ARG A 71 -20.33 -34.04 -9.83
C ARG A 71 -20.28 -34.67 -8.45
N SER A 72 -19.07 -34.87 -7.94
CA SER A 72 -18.89 -35.33 -6.57
C SER A 72 -19.49 -34.31 -5.59
N ARG A 73 -20.11 -34.83 -4.52
CA ARG A 73 -20.75 -34.03 -3.46
C ARG A 73 -19.83 -32.94 -2.89
N ASP A 74 -18.54 -33.26 -2.77
CA ASP A 74 -17.53 -32.33 -2.27
C ASP A 74 -17.30 -31.15 -3.21
N LEU A 75 -17.35 -31.38 -4.52
CA LEU A 75 -17.23 -30.33 -5.54
C LEU A 75 -18.45 -29.42 -5.50
N GLU A 76 -19.66 -29.96 -5.35
CA GLU A 76 -20.87 -29.14 -5.20
C GLU A 76 -20.84 -28.30 -3.92
N LEU A 77 -20.31 -28.84 -2.82
CA LEU A 77 -20.13 -28.11 -1.57
C LEU A 77 -19.09 -26.98 -1.71
N LEU A 78 -17.94 -27.26 -2.33
CA LEU A 78 -16.92 -26.26 -2.66
C LEU A 78 -17.49 -25.15 -3.55
N LEU A 79 -18.27 -25.53 -4.57
CA LEU A 79 -18.93 -24.58 -5.46
C LEU A 79 -19.95 -23.74 -4.70
N GLY A 80 -20.70 -24.34 -3.78
CA GLY A 80 -21.61 -23.65 -2.88
C GLY A 80 -20.91 -22.64 -1.96
N PHE A 81 -19.71 -22.94 -1.48
CA PHE A 81 -18.92 -21.99 -0.70
C PHE A 81 -18.38 -20.82 -1.54
N LEU A 82 -17.97 -21.09 -2.79
CA LEU A 82 -17.47 -20.07 -3.69
C LEU A 82 -18.56 -19.13 -4.21
N ASP A 83 -19.77 -19.67 -4.45
CA ASP A 83 -20.93 -18.92 -4.96
C ASP A 83 -21.83 -18.36 -3.82
N ALA A 84 -21.40 -18.50 -2.57
CA ALA A 84 -22.16 -18.01 -1.43
C ALA A 84 -22.40 -16.49 -1.54
N PRO A 85 -23.65 -16.01 -1.35
CA PRO A 85 -23.96 -14.60 -1.44
C PRO A 85 -23.23 -13.81 -0.35
N LYS A 86 -22.53 -12.76 -0.74
CA LYS A 86 -21.81 -11.89 0.21
C LYS A 86 -22.81 -11.13 1.08
N THR A 87 -22.65 -11.24 2.39
CA THR A 87 -23.38 -10.41 3.35
C THR A 87 -23.03 -8.95 3.12
N LYS A 88 -24.03 -8.12 2.78
CA LYS A 88 -23.84 -6.68 2.67
C LYS A 88 -23.76 -6.10 4.08
N PRO A 89 -22.72 -5.33 4.42
CA PRO A 89 -22.69 -4.64 5.69
C PRO A 89 -23.86 -3.64 5.76
N PRO A 90 -24.33 -3.29 6.97
CA PRO A 90 -25.32 -2.24 7.13
C PRO A 90 -24.82 -0.92 6.52
N PRO A 91 -25.70 -0.10 5.93
CA PRO A 91 -25.33 1.24 5.48
C PRO A 91 -24.82 2.03 6.69
N ALA A 92 -23.71 2.74 6.52
CA ALA A 92 -23.13 3.54 7.59
C ALA A 92 -23.88 4.87 7.72
N ASP A 93 -24.03 5.34 8.95
CA ASP A 93 -24.52 6.69 9.25
C ASP A 93 -23.56 7.75 8.71
N GLU A 94 -24.07 8.96 8.45
CA GLU A 94 -23.29 10.05 7.85
C GLU A 94 -22.04 10.41 8.68
N GLU A 95 -22.17 10.42 10.01
CA GLU A 95 -21.06 10.68 10.94
C GLU A 95 -19.98 9.60 10.85
N GLU A 96 -20.38 8.33 10.76
CA GLU A 96 -19.47 7.20 10.66
C GLU A 96 -18.78 7.17 9.29
N THR A 97 -19.46 7.57 8.20
CA THR A 97 -18.79 7.78 6.90
C THR A 97 -17.71 8.86 6.97
N ALA A 98 -17.99 10.00 7.59
CA ALA A 98 -16.99 11.07 7.75
C ALA A 98 -15.78 10.62 8.57
N ARG A 99 -16.02 9.83 9.63
CA ARG A 99 -14.95 9.21 10.43
C ARG A 99 -14.10 8.26 9.59
N ARG A 100 -14.73 7.36 8.83
CA ARG A 100 -14.03 6.41 7.94
C ARG A 100 -13.20 7.12 6.87
N GLU A 101 -13.71 8.19 6.29
CA GLU A 101 -12.94 9.00 5.35
C GLU A 101 -11.70 9.62 5.99
N THR A 102 -11.85 10.16 7.20
CA THR A 102 -10.72 10.74 7.95
C THR A 102 -9.67 9.68 8.26
N VAL A 103 -10.08 8.51 8.75
CA VAL A 103 -9.18 7.36 9.00
C VAL A 103 -8.48 6.93 7.71
N ARG A 104 -9.21 6.84 6.59
CA ARG A 104 -8.65 6.48 5.28
C ARG A 104 -7.59 7.47 4.82
N ARG A 105 -7.85 8.78 4.93
CA ARG A 105 -6.89 9.83 4.55
C ARG A 105 -5.63 9.74 5.41
N ASN A 106 -5.79 9.65 6.73
CA ASN A 106 -4.68 9.55 7.67
C ASN A 106 -3.84 8.30 7.45
N TYR A 107 -4.48 7.15 7.22
CA TYR A 107 -3.79 5.90 6.90
C TYR A 107 -2.97 6.02 5.61
N THR A 108 -3.58 6.58 4.56
CA THR A 108 -2.92 6.76 3.26
C THR A 108 -1.70 7.68 3.39
N ILE A 109 -1.86 8.82 4.06
CA ILE A 109 -0.76 9.76 4.33
C ILE A 109 0.34 9.09 5.15
N GLY A 110 -0.02 8.36 6.22
CA GLY A 110 0.94 7.63 7.05
C GLY A 110 1.72 6.58 6.27
N THR A 111 1.05 5.87 5.37
CA THR A 111 1.68 4.85 4.50
C THR A 111 2.69 5.48 3.55
N PHE A 112 2.33 6.61 2.92
CA PHE A 112 3.26 7.33 2.05
C PHE A 112 4.47 7.89 2.81
N ARG A 113 4.28 8.36 4.05
CA ARG A 113 5.41 8.82 4.88
C ARG A 113 6.40 7.70 5.15
N LYS A 114 5.93 6.54 5.63
CA LYS A 114 6.77 5.36 5.87
C LYS A 114 7.51 4.92 4.60
N HIS A 115 6.79 4.83 3.49
CA HIS A 115 7.39 4.46 2.20
C HIS A 115 8.50 5.45 1.77
N ASN A 116 8.28 6.76 1.94
CA ASN A 116 9.26 7.77 1.60
C ASN A 116 10.49 7.71 2.52
N GLU A 117 10.30 7.46 3.81
CA GLU A 117 11.38 7.27 4.79
C GLU A 117 12.23 6.04 4.44
N GLU A 118 11.59 4.89 4.21
CA GLU A 118 12.27 3.65 3.81
C GLU A 118 13.05 3.83 2.50
N ASN A 119 12.45 4.45 1.49
CA ASN A 119 13.11 4.74 0.22
C ASN A 119 14.27 5.71 0.36
N HIS A 120 14.12 6.73 1.22
CA HIS A 120 15.19 7.68 1.50
C HIS A 120 16.39 6.95 2.12
N GLU A 121 16.16 6.10 3.12
CA GLU A 121 17.21 5.29 3.73
C GLU A 121 17.90 4.36 2.72
N ILE A 122 17.12 3.65 1.89
CA ILE A 122 17.66 2.76 0.87
C ILE A 122 18.51 3.56 -0.13
N ALA A 123 18.03 4.72 -0.57
CA ALA A 123 18.76 5.59 -1.48
C ALA A 123 20.08 6.09 -0.86
N CYS A 124 20.06 6.47 0.42
CA CYS A 124 21.27 6.85 1.16
C CYS A 124 22.27 5.68 1.25
N LYS A 125 21.81 4.49 1.66
CA LYS A 125 22.63 3.26 1.72
C LYS A 125 23.25 2.93 0.36
N LEU A 126 22.48 3.06 -0.73
CA LEU A 126 22.96 2.82 -2.09
C LEU A 126 24.00 3.86 -2.54
N LYS A 127 23.78 5.15 -2.23
CA LYS A 127 24.76 6.22 -2.51
C LYS A 127 26.06 5.99 -1.76
N LEU A 128 25.99 5.65 -0.47
CA LEU A 128 27.16 5.33 0.35
C LEU A 128 27.91 4.11 -0.21
N LYS A 129 27.20 3.05 -0.60
CA LYS A 129 27.81 1.86 -1.24
C LYS A 129 28.55 2.24 -2.53
N LYS A 130 27.92 3.02 -3.41
CA LYS A 130 28.54 3.50 -4.66
C LYS A 130 29.78 4.34 -4.37
N HIS A 131 29.71 5.24 -3.39
CA HIS A 131 30.83 6.08 -2.96
C HIS A 131 31.98 5.22 -2.44
N ALA A 132 31.72 4.24 -1.58
CA ALA A 132 32.75 3.33 -1.07
C ALA A 132 33.45 2.54 -2.20
N ILE A 133 32.71 2.02 -3.17
CA ILE A 133 33.30 1.33 -4.35
C ILE A 133 34.13 2.30 -5.20
N SER A 134 33.73 3.57 -5.27
CA SER A 134 34.48 4.59 -6.02
C SER A 134 35.83 4.92 -5.39
N MET A 135 35.93 4.82 -4.05
CA MET A 135 37.14 5.07 -3.27
C MET A 135 38.17 3.93 -3.36
N LEU A 136 37.79 2.76 -3.86
CA LEU A 136 38.74 1.66 -4.08
C LEU A 136 39.76 2.03 -5.19
N PRO A 137 41.02 1.58 -5.07
CA PRO A 137 42.05 1.85 -6.07
C PRO A 137 41.60 1.45 -7.48
N LYS A 138 41.80 2.36 -8.45
CA LYS A 138 41.47 2.12 -9.86
C LYS A 138 42.34 0.97 -10.41
N ARG A 139 41.77 0.09 -11.25
CA ARG A 139 42.45 -1.06 -11.86
C ARG A 139 42.99 -2.10 -10.86
N SER A 140 42.36 -2.20 -9.69
CA SER A 140 42.64 -3.26 -8.72
C SER A 140 41.60 -4.38 -8.85
N ASN A 141 42.03 -5.63 -8.66
CA ASN A 141 41.14 -6.80 -8.61
C ASN A 141 40.05 -6.65 -7.52
N LEU A 142 40.34 -5.89 -6.46
CA LEU A 142 39.39 -5.60 -5.38
C LEU A 142 38.14 -4.88 -5.89
N LYS A 143 38.31 -3.91 -6.80
CA LYS A 143 37.18 -3.17 -7.36
C LYS A 143 36.36 -4.03 -8.31
N GLU A 144 37.02 -4.90 -9.08
CA GLU A 144 36.36 -5.85 -9.97
C GLU A 144 35.51 -6.87 -9.19
N TRP A 145 36.06 -7.42 -8.10
CA TRP A 145 35.33 -8.33 -7.22
C TRP A 145 34.17 -7.64 -6.51
N ALA A 146 34.33 -6.39 -6.07
CA ALA A 146 33.27 -5.62 -5.43
C ALA A 146 32.10 -5.27 -6.39
N LEU A 147 32.35 -5.24 -7.70
CA LEU A 147 31.33 -5.00 -8.73
C LEU A 147 30.59 -6.28 -9.15
N LYS A 148 31.12 -7.46 -8.81
CA LYS A 148 30.47 -8.73 -9.11
C LYS A 148 29.17 -8.86 -8.31
N VAL A 149 28.08 -9.16 -9.00
CA VAL A 149 26.78 -9.45 -8.35
C VAL A 149 26.89 -10.82 -7.68
N ASP A 150 26.49 -10.90 -6.42
CA ASP A 150 26.45 -12.15 -5.66
C ASP A 150 25.01 -12.68 -5.67
N ASP A 151 24.79 -13.83 -6.30
CA ASP A 151 23.48 -14.49 -6.40
C ASP A 151 23.21 -15.42 -5.19
N LYS A 152 23.98 -15.27 -4.10
CA LYS A 152 23.76 -16.03 -2.87
C LYS A 152 22.42 -15.67 -2.24
N HIS A 153 21.67 -16.70 -1.91
CA HIS A 153 20.46 -16.60 -1.13
C HIS A 153 20.80 -16.27 0.33
N PRO A 154 19.88 -15.60 1.08
CA PRO A 154 20.07 -15.43 2.51
C PRO A 154 20.25 -16.79 3.19
N PRO A 155 21.08 -16.88 4.25
CA PRO A 155 21.33 -18.13 4.92
C PRO A 155 20.04 -18.69 5.54
N ARG A 156 19.85 -20.02 5.44
CA ARG A 156 18.65 -20.71 5.95
C ARG A 156 18.46 -20.59 7.46
N TRP A 157 19.53 -20.33 8.21
CA TRP A 157 19.47 -20.12 9.66
C TRP A 157 18.93 -18.75 10.06
N ARG A 158 18.72 -17.81 9.12
CA ARG A 158 18.10 -16.51 9.42
C ARG A 158 16.60 -16.70 9.64
N THR A 159 16.17 -16.63 10.89
CA THR A 159 14.78 -16.76 11.28
C THR A 159 13.95 -15.53 10.91
N ILE A 160 12.74 -15.75 10.39
CA ILE A 160 11.74 -14.70 10.20
C ILE A 160 11.17 -14.35 11.59
N PRO A 161 11.08 -13.06 11.96
CA PRO A 161 10.50 -12.69 13.24
C PRO A 161 9.05 -13.18 13.32
N ALA A 162 8.73 -13.92 14.38
CA ALA A 162 7.38 -14.37 14.70
C ALA A 162 6.80 -13.50 15.81
N TRP A 163 5.46 -13.43 15.88
CA TRP A 163 4.77 -12.72 16.97
C TRP A 163 5.03 -13.33 18.35
N THR A 164 5.16 -14.66 18.40
CA THR A 164 5.50 -15.42 19.60
C THR A 164 6.91 -15.99 19.47
N PRO A 165 7.79 -15.81 20.47
CA PRO A 165 9.12 -16.39 20.43
C PRO A 165 9.05 -17.93 20.40
N PRO A 166 10.03 -18.61 19.80
CA PRO A 166 10.09 -20.07 19.81
C PRO A 166 10.33 -20.59 21.24
N ILE A 167 9.82 -21.79 21.52
CA ILE A 167 10.09 -22.50 22.77
C ILE A 167 11.59 -22.91 22.76
N PRO A 168 12.37 -22.61 23.82
CA PRO A 168 13.76 -23.05 23.91
C PRO A 168 13.85 -24.57 23.74
N ASP A 169 14.83 -25.02 22.97
CA ASP A 169 15.16 -26.44 22.74
C ASP A 169 14.05 -27.30 22.10
N PHE A 170 12.94 -26.70 21.67
CA PHE A 170 11.90 -27.42 20.94
C PHE A 170 12.29 -27.57 19.46
N ASN A 171 12.56 -28.81 19.04
CA ASN A 171 12.85 -29.14 17.65
C ASN A 171 11.61 -29.79 16.98
N PRO A 172 10.95 -29.12 16.01
CA PRO A 172 9.75 -29.66 15.37
C PRO A 172 9.98 -30.98 14.62
N SER A 173 11.21 -31.27 14.19
CA SER A 173 11.52 -32.51 13.46
C SER A 173 11.25 -33.77 14.29
N ASP A 174 11.34 -33.66 15.60
CA ASP A 174 11.25 -34.80 16.52
C ASP A 174 9.80 -35.29 16.67
N PHE A 175 8.82 -34.49 16.21
CA PHE A 175 7.38 -34.74 16.37
C PHE A 175 6.62 -34.81 15.04
N MET A 176 7.31 -34.69 13.90
CA MET A 176 6.69 -34.86 12.59
C MET A 176 6.54 -36.37 12.33
N VAL A 177 5.30 -36.89 12.33
CA VAL A 177 5.01 -38.27 11.95
C VAL A 177 5.32 -38.43 10.47
N THR A 178 6.42 -39.11 10.13
CA THR A 178 6.64 -39.61 8.78
C THR A 178 5.71 -40.80 8.58
N GLU A 179 4.66 -40.62 7.78
CA GLU A 179 3.83 -41.74 7.31
C GLU A 179 4.73 -42.65 6.45
N GLU A 180 5.02 -43.85 6.96
CA GLU A 180 5.64 -44.97 6.21
C GLU A 180 4.63 -45.65 5.28
#